data_AF-A0A382S2Z0-F1
#
_entry.id   AF-A0A382S2Z0-F1
#
_cell.length_a   1.000
_cell.length_b   1.000
_cell.length_c   1.000
_cell.angle_alpha   90.00
_cell.angle_beta   90.00
_cell.angle_gamma   90.00
#
_symmetry.space_group_name_H-M   'P 1'
#
loop_
_entity.id
_entity.type
_entity.pdbx_description
1 polymer ?
#
loop_
_entity_poly.entity_id
_entity_poly.type
_entity_poly.pdbx_seq_one_letter_code
_entity_poly.pdbx_strand_id
1 'polypeptide(L)' 'MNRKTSHESLSRRSFLTAGMLGVGGLTLSDVLRLRAEAGKAKAAPDTSVIFVWLAGGPPHMETYDMKPDAPSDYRGLFSP' A
#
# COMPACT_ATOMS: atom_id res chain seq x y z
N MET A 1 56.16 20.53 27.49
CA MET A 1 56.01 19.49 26.46
C MET A 1 55.17 18.34 27.03
N ASN A 2 53.84 18.48 27.12
CA ASN A 2 52.96 17.43 27.66
C ASN A 2 51.96 16.99 26.59
N ARG A 3 52.29 15.91 25.88
CA ARG A 3 51.38 15.23 24.94
C ARG A 3 50.36 14.44 25.78
N LYS A 4 49.12 14.89 25.86
CA LYS A 4 48.01 14.06 26.35
C LYS A 4 47.67 13.08 25.23
N THR A 5 48.09 11.83 25.37
CA THR A 5 47.60 10.73 24.54
C THR A 5 46.21 10.35 25.07
N SER A 6 45.18 10.98 24.51
CA SER A 6 43.79 10.55 24.73
C SER A 6 43.60 9.21 24.00
N HIS A 7 43.58 8.12 24.76
CA HIS A 7 42.95 6.88 24.32
C HIS A 7 41.46 7.21 24.16
N GLU A 8 41.04 7.66 22.97
CA GLU A 8 39.62 7.81 22.69
C GLU A 8 39.00 6.42 22.68
N SER A 9 38.32 6.07 23.76
CA SER A 9 37.46 4.91 23.78
C SER A 9 36.40 5.12 22.69
N LEU A 10 36.26 4.13 21.80
CA LEU A 10 35.26 4.15 20.75
C LEU A 10 33.89 4.42 21.38
N SER A 11 33.33 5.60 21.13
CA SER A 11 32.02 5.93 21.69
C SER A 11 30.99 4.95 21.12
N ARG A 12 30.02 4.53 21.95
CA ARG A 12 28.91 3.65 21.49
C ARG A 12 28.24 4.20 20.23
N ARG A 13 28.10 5.53 20.15
CA ARG A 13 27.57 6.24 18.98
C ARG A 13 28.46 6.04 17.76
N SER A 14 29.78 6.22 17.87
CA SER A 14 30.72 6.02 16.76
C SER A 14 30.68 4.58 16.23
N PHE A 15 30.61 3.60 17.15
CA PHE A 15 30.47 2.18 16.79
C PHE A 15 29.16 1.90 16.05
N LEU A 16 28.02 2.38 16.57
CA LEU A 16 26.72 2.22 15.92
C LEU A 16 26.65 2.93 14.56
N THR A 17 27.21 4.15 14.46
CA THR A 17 27.28 4.89 13.19
C THR A 17 28.09 4.12 12.15
N ALA A 18 29.27 3.64 12.51
CA ALA A 18 30.12 2.86 11.59
C ALA A 18 29.46 1.53 11.19
N GLY A 19 28.82 0.84 12.14
CA GLY A 19 28.08 -0.40 11.87
C GLY A 19 26.89 -0.18 10.93
N MET A 20 26.09 0.86 11.17
CA MET A 20 24.94 1.21 10.31
C MET A 20 25.38 1.65 8.93
N LEU A 21 26.47 2.43 8.81
CA LEU A 21 27.02 2.82 7.51
C LEU A 21 27.61 1.62 6.76
N GLY A 22 28.23 0.67 7.45
CA GLY A 22 28.72 -0.57 6.87
C GLY A 22 27.57 -1.42 6.30
N VAL A 23 26.56 -1.73 7.12
CA VAL A 23 25.41 -2.55 6.70
C VAL A 23 24.58 -1.83 5.64
N GLY A 24 24.27 -0.54 5.84
CA GLY A 24 23.50 0.27 4.91
C GLY A 24 24.23 0.48 3.58
N GLY A 25 25.54 0.72 3.62
CA GLY A 25 26.36 0.88 2.43
C GLY A 25 26.47 -0.40 1.60
N LEU A 26 26.66 -1.56 2.25
CA LEU A 26 26.75 -2.85 1.56
C LEU A 26 25.42 -3.27 0.92
N THR A 27 24.28 -2.92 1.53
CA THR A 27 22.94 -3.26 1.01
C THR A 27 22.39 -2.25 0.00
N LEU A 28 22.99 -1.06 -0.10
CA LEU A 28 22.49 0.02 -0.97
C LEU A 28 22.48 -0.37 -2.45
N SER A 29 23.52 -1.06 -2.93
CA SER A 29 23.61 -1.51 -4.32
C SER A 29 22.46 -2.44 -4.70
N ASP A 30 22.06 -3.34 -3.79
CA ASP A 30 20.93 -4.24 -3.99
C ASP A 30 19.60 -3.50 -3.98
N VAL A 31 19.43 -2.53 -3.08
CA VAL A 31 18.24 -1.67 -3.06
C VAL A 31 18.11 -0.88 -4.36
N LEU A 32 19.20 -0.31 -4.87
CA LEU A 32 19.20 0.43 -6.13
C LEU A 32 18.90 -0.49 -7.33
N ARG A 33 19.45 -1.71 -7.34
CA ARG A 33 19.15 -2.72 -8.36
C ARG A 33 17.67 -3.10 -8.37
N LEU A 34 17.10 -3.44 -7.22
CA LEU A 34 15.68 -3.79 -7.09
C LEU A 34 14.75 -2.64 -7.50
N ARG A 35 15.12 -1.39 -7.18
CA ARG A 35 14.38 -0.21 -7.65
C ARG A 35 14.43 -0.05 -9.17
N ALA A 36 15.57 -0.31 -9.79
CA ALA A 36 15.70 -0.28 -11.24
C ALA A 36 14.91 -1.41 -11.93
N GLU A 37 14.72 -2.55 -11.25
CA GLU A 37 13.93 -3.68 -11.74
C GLU A 37 12.43 -3.51 -11.51
N ALA A 38 12.00 -2.69 -10.53
CA ALA A 38 10.59 -2.46 -10.23
C ALA A 38 9.80 -1.93 -11.44
N GLY A 39 10.43 -1.13 -12.31
CA GLY A 39 9.82 -0.64 -13.57
C GLY A 39 9.82 -1.67 -14.71
N LYS A 40 10.49 -2.81 -14.54
CA LYS A 40 10.55 -3.92 -15.51
C LYS A 40 9.58 -5.05 -15.16
N ALA A 41 8.83 -4.93 -14.07
CA ALA A 41 7.74 -5.85 -13.78
C ALA A 41 6.81 -5.89 -15.01
N LYS A 42 6.36 -7.10 -15.38
CA LYS A 42 5.35 -7.25 -16.43
C LYS A 42 4.20 -6.29 -16.12
N ALA A 43 3.69 -5.60 -17.13
CA ALA A 43 2.49 -4.79 -16.99
C ALA A 43 1.45 -5.63 -16.22
N ALA A 44 0.90 -5.05 -15.14
CA ALA A 44 -0.20 -5.68 -14.44
C ALA A 44 -1.28 -6.05 -15.47
N PRO A 45 -1.97 -7.19 -15.32
CA PRO A 45 -3.05 -7.53 -16.24
C PRO A 45 -4.03 -6.35 -16.28
N ASP A 46 -4.42 -5.96 -17.50
CA ASP A 46 -5.38 -4.88 -17.75
C ASP A 46 -6.76 -5.31 -17.23
N THR A 47 -6.94 -5.14 -15.92
CA THR A 47 -8.06 -5.70 -15.18
C THR A 47 -9.12 -4.62 -15.04
N SER A 48 -10.20 -4.77 -15.79
CA SER A 48 -11.37 -3.91 -15.65
C SER A 48 -12.22 -4.37 -14.47
N VAL A 49 -12.55 -3.44 -13.56
CA VAL A 49 -13.39 -3.70 -12.37
C VAL A 49 -14.58 -2.75 -12.37
N ILE A 50 -15.78 -3.29 -12.15
CA ILE A 50 -16.97 -2.49 -11.85
C ILE A 50 -17.12 -2.46 -10.33
N PHE A 51 -16.99 -1.27 -9.74
CA PHE A 51 -17.18 -1.07 -8.31
C PHE A 51 -18.60 -0.58 -8.03
N VAL A 52 -19.39 -1.41 -7.34
CA VAL A 52 -20.76 -1.07 -6.94
C VAL A 52 -20.77 -0.80 -5.44
N TRP A 53 -20.96 0.47 -5.05
CA TRP A 53 -21.04 0.89 -3.65
C TRP A 53 -22.49 1.09 -3.22
N LEU A 54 -22.98 0.22 -2.34
CA LEU A 54 -24.34 0.26 -1.80
C LEU A 54 -24.28 0.47 -0.27
N ALA A 55 -24.08 1.70 0.17
CA ALA A 55 -24.12 2.03 1.59
C ALA A 55 -25.53 1.77 2.15
N GLY A 56 -25.69 0.69 2.92
CA GLY A 56 -26.99 0.23 3.43
C GLY A 56 -27.66 -0.86 2.60
N GLY A 57 -27.03 -1.34 1.52
CA GLY A 57 -27.53 -2.42 0.68
C GLY A 57 -28.43 -1.98 -0.48
N PRO A 58 -28.77 -2.89 -1.40
CA PRO A 58 -29.73 -2.61 -2.47
C PRO A 58 -31.14 -2.45 -1.90
N PRO A 59 -31.97 -1.53 -2.43
CA PRO A 59 -33.39 -1.50 -2.09
C PRO A 59 -34.05 -2.81 -2.52
N HIS A 60 -35.12 -3.24 -1.83
CA HIS A 60 -35.74 -4.55 -2.04
C HIS A 60 -36.17 -4.80 -3.50
N MET A 61 -36.64 -3.75 -4.17
CA MET A 61 -37.03 -3.74 -5.59
C MET A 61 -35.89 -4.02 -6.58
N GLU A 62 -34.63 -3.80 -6.20
CA GLU A 62 -33.43 -4.10 -7.02
C GLU A 62 -32.88 -5.52 -6.73
N THR A 63 -33.59 -6.29 -5.90
CA THR A 63 -33.26 -7.69 -5.58
C THR A 63 -34.26 -8.64 -6.24
N TYR A 64 -34.59 -9.77 -5.61
CA TYR A 64 -35.47 -10.78 -6.17
C TYR A 64 -36.97 -10.47 -5.99
N ASP A 65 -37.33 -9.47 -5.18
CA ASP A 65 -38.71 -9.05 -4.94
C ASP A 65 -38.95 -7.65 -5.50
N MET A 66 -39.22 -7.58 -6.80
CA MET A 66 -39.52 -6.34 -7.51
C MET A 66 -40.87 -5.72 -7.10
N LYS A 67 -41.67 -6.42 -6.27
CA LYS A 67 -42.99 -6.00 -5.81
C LYS A 67 -43.86 -5.41 -6.94
N PRO A 68 -44.16 -6.20 -7.98
CA PRO A 68 -44.86 -5.70 -9.17
C PRO A 68 -46.25 -5.14 -8.86
N ASP A 69 -46.85 -5.49 -7.73
CA ASP A 69 -48.17 -5.03 -7.30
C ASP A 69 -48.15 -3.84 -6.31
N ALA A 70 -47.00 -3.28 -5.95
CA ALA A 70 -46.91 -2.15 -5.00
C ALA A 70 -47.64 -0.88 -5.51
N PRO A 71 -48.17 0.02 -4.68
CA PRO A 71 -48.57 1.35 -5.12
C PRO A 71 -47.52 2.07 -6.00
N SER A 72 -47.98 2.86 -6.98
CA SER A 72 -47.11 3.59 -7.92
C SER A 72 -46.08 4.48 -7.23
N ASP A 73 -46.39 4.91 -6.00
CA ASP A 73 -45.50 5.76 -5.19
C ASP A 73 -44.17 5.06 -4.83
N TYR A 74 -44.12 3.72 -4.85
CA TYR A 74 -42.91 2.97 -4.48
C TYR A 74 -42.68 1.64 -5.25
N ARG A 75 -43.47 1.34 -6.30
CA ARG A 75 -43.34 0.14 -7.16
C ARG A 75 -42.04 0.11 -8.00
N GLY A 76 -41.37 1.24 -8.16
CA GLY A 76 -40.27 1.40 -9.14
C GLY A 76 -40.78 1.68 -10.55
N LEU A 77 -39.88 2.02 -11.47
CA LEU A 77 -40.21 2.47 -12.83
C LEU A 77 -40.60 1.31 -13.77
N PHE A 78 -40.12 0.11 -13.49
CA PHE A 78 -40.25 -1.05 -14.37
C PHE A 78 -41.43 -1.94 -13.95
N SER A 79 -42.12 -2.53 -14.93
CA SER A 79 -43.18 -3.53 -14.71
C SER A 79 -42.67 -4.90 -15.19
N PRO A 80 -41.98 -5.66 -14.32
CA PRO A 80 -41.47 -6.99 -14.64
C PRO A 80 -42.59 -8.03 -14.82
#